data_AF-A0A061APW3-F1
#
_entry.id   AF-A0A061APW3-F1
#
_cell.length_a   1.000
_cell.length_b   1.000
_cell.length_c   1.000
_cell.angle_alpha   90.00
_cell.angle_beta   90.00
_cell.angle_gamma   90.00
#
_symmetry.space_group_name_H-M   'P 1'
#
loop_
_entity.id
_entity.type
_entity.pdbx_description
1 polymer ?
#
loop_
_entity_poly.entity_id
_entity_poly.type
_entity_poly.pdbx_seq_one_letter_code
_entity_poly.pdbx_strand_id
1 'polypeptide(L)'
;MPPKQAYNPVSSSSFLDLKAQISKHEDDFNMSRQSGKPAAVVGGLPRQVKKLPAWARSNKGLAERAARDQVLYEEDVQKGKDPAKIREQLERKAAIYDKIRKGKTGGLSEAQIEALLVDFDAKQGGDDSSEEDDSAGSDVDESLTVPDRRIQDNDHDEPGPAFPYDPLVEYTDEFGRERLVPRSEVPRGAPFRDPNGNGEWQYQNMVEEQTPSAFKPGEGPQAQNVYYGDQTQFPVYEPDPEVLARRAATLAAAAAAPLVSHYDSTQENRTRGAGFYQFSGNEEERKAQMEALQREREETERKRREKEELGDVVKREREREKEERKRKIGEKRREMEEKRKKARGG
;
A
#
# COMPACT_ATOMS: atom_id res chain seq x y z
N MET A 1 66.06 35.83 -45.99
CA MET A 1 65.29 35.71 -44.73
C MET A 1 63.97 35.03 -45.06
N PRO A 2 63.61 33.89 -44.46
CA PRO A 2 62.30 33.27 -44.71
C PRO A 2 61.18 34.13 -44.12
N PRO A 3 60.01 34.23 -44.78
CA PRO A 3 58.90 35.05 -44.29
C PRO A 3 58.34 34.45 -43.00
N LYS A 4 58.08 35.32 -42.02
CA LYS A 4 57.39 34.96 -40.77
C LYS A 4 55.98 34.46 -41.12
N GLN A 5 55.63 33.24 -40.69
CA GLN A 5 54.28 32.71 -40.89
C GLN A 5 53.26 33.59 -40.15
N ALA A 6 52.22 34.00 -40.86
CA ALA A 6 51.12 34.78 -40.31
C ALA A 6 50.29 33.92 -39.34
N TYR A 7 49.97 34.48 -38.17
CA TYR A 7 49.04 33.89 -37.23
C TYR A 7 47.63 33.92 -37.85
N ASN A 8 47.03 32.74 -38.06
CA ASN A 8 45.63 32.65 -38.46
C ASN A 8 44.74 32.96 -37.24
N PRO A 9 43.87 33.97 -37.28
CA PRO A 9 42.97 34.27 -36.18
C PRO A 9 41.94 33.13 -36.05
N VAL A 10 41.90 32.48 -34.89
CA VAL A 10 40.87 31.48 -34.57
C VAL A 10 39.53 32.22 -34.48
N SER A 11 38.59 31.87 -35.36
CA SER A 11 37.26 32.48 -35.40
C SER A 11 36.47 32.13 -34.14
N SER A 12 35.70 33.08 -33.61
CA SER A 12 34.80 32.86 -32.46
C SER A 12 33.80 31.72 -32.71
N SER A 13 33.41 31.51 -33.97
CA SER A 13 32.58 30.38 -34.40
C SER A 13 33.24 29.02 -34.17
N SER A 14 34.56 28.91 -34.36
CA SER A 14 35.32 27.67 -34.11
C SER A 14 35.42 27.35 -32.62
N PHE A 15 35.42 28.36 -31.74
CA PHE A 15 35.35 28.14 -30.29
C PHE A 15 33.99 27.60 -29.84
N LEU A 16 32.90 28.08 -30.45
CA LEU A 16 31.56 27.58 -30.14
C LEU A 16 31.36 26.15 -30.66
N ASP A 17 31.88 25.83 -31.85
CA ASP A 17 31.85 24.45 -32.38
C ASP A 17 32.68 23.50 -31.51
N LEU A 18 33.87 23.91 -31.08
CA LEU A 18 34.69 23.12 -30.16
C LEU A 18 34.00 22.93 -28.80
N LYS A 19 33.33 23.95 -28.27
CA LYS A 19 32.54 23.85 -27.04
C LYS A 19 31.35 22.90 -27.20
N ALA A 20 30.65 22.95 -28.34
CA ALA A 20 29.55 22.05 -28.65
C ALA A 20 30.01 20.59 -28.84
N GLN A 21 31.19 20.38 -29.43
CA GLN A 21 31.80 19.07 -29.54
C GLN A 21 32.21 18.53 -28.16
N ILE A 22 32.82 19.37 -27.31
CA ILE A 22 33.19 18.99 -25.94
C ILE A 22 31.94 18.62 -25.13
N SER A 23 30.88 19.45 -25.16
CA SER A 23 29.66 19.15 -24.42
C SER A 23 29.01 17.85 -24.90
N LYS A 24 28.99 17.61 -26.22
CA LYS A 24 28.51 16.35 -26.79
C LYS A 24 29.33 15.15 -26.29
N HIS A 25 30.66 15.29 -26.24
CA HIS A 25 31.53 14.25 -25.71
C HIS A 25 31.37 14.04 -24.20
N GLU A 26 31.08 15.08 -23.42
CA GLU A 26 30.74 14.98 -21.99
C GLU A 26 29.41 14.27 -21.77
N ASP A 27 28.38 14.60 -22.56
CA ASP A 27 27.08 13.94 -22.52
C ASP A 27 27.19 12.47 -22.91
N ASP A 28 27.90 12.17 -24.01
CA ASP A 28 28.18 10.80 -24.44
C ASP A 28 28.97 10.03 -23.37
N PHE A 29 29.92 10.68 -22.69
CA PHE A 29 30.67 10.10 -21.59
C PHE A 29 29.77 9.79 -20.39
N ASN A 30 28.93 10.73 -19.97
CA ASN A 30 27.97 10.54 -18.87
C ASN A 30 26.95 9.43 -19.17
N MET A 31 26.43 9.38 -20.40
CA MET A 31 25.55 8.29 -20.87
C MET A 31 26.27 6.95 -20.92
N SER A 32 27.52 6.91 -21.37
CA SER A 32 28.34 5.68 -21.38
C SER A 32 28.62 5.17 -19.95
N ARG A 33 28.86 6.09 -19.01
CA ARG A 33 29.08 5.82 -17.59
C ARG A 33 27.81 5.28 -16.92
N GLN A 34 26.65 5.86 -17.19
CA GLN A 34 25.36 5.40 -16.68
C GLN A 34 24.95 4.04 -17.28
N SER A 35 25.25 3.81 -18.56
CA SER A 35 24.97 2.53 -19.24
C SER A 35 26.02 1.43 -18.97
N GLY A 36 27.07 1.72 -18.18
CA GLY A 36 28.10 0.77 -17.81
C GLY A 36 28.95 0.27 -18.99
N LYS A 37 28.91 0.96 -20.13
CA LYS A 37 29.70 0.60 -21.32
C LYS A 37 31.10 1.21 -21.17
N PRO A 38 32.18 0.43 -21.29
CA PRO A 38 33.52 1.00 -21.24
C PRO A 38 33.71 1.92 -22.44
N ALA A 39 34.18 3.16 -22.19
CA ALA A 39 34.53 4.09 -23.25
C ALA A 39 35.55 3.42 -24.19
N ALA A 40 35.15 3.18 -25.44
CA ALA A 40 36.04 2.67 -26.47
C ALA A 40 36.98 3.81 -26.86
N VAL A 41 38.21 3.78 -26.34
CA VAL A 41 39.30 4.62 -26.83
C VAL A 41 39.53 4.26 -28.30
N VAL A 42 39.28 5.22 -29.20
CA VAL A 42 39.51 5.08 -30.64
C VAL A 42 40.99 4.71 -30.86
N GLY A 43 41.24 3.48 -31.33
CA GLY A 43 42.58 2.96 -31.67
C GLY A 43 43.20 1.94 -30.71
N GLY A 44 42.55 1.59 -29.59
CA GLY A 44 43.02 0.54 -28.68
C GLY A 44 42.40 -0.84 -28.96
N LEU A 45 43.18 -1.92 -28.85
CA LEU A 45 42.63 -3.29 -28.79
C LEU A 45 41.54 -3.36 -27.70
N PRO A 46 40.40 -4.03 -27.94
CA PRO A 46 39.33 -4.10 -26.97
C PRO A 46 39.83 -4.76 -25.68
N ARG A 47 40.06 -3.94 -24.65
CA ARG A 47 40.39 -4.44 -23.32
C ARG A 47 39.18 -5.22 -22.83
N GLN A 48 39.40 -6.48 -22.43
CA GLN A 48 38.34 -7.33 -21.93
C GLN A 48 37.61 -6.62 -20.79
N VAL A 49 36.31 -6.38 -21.01
CA VAL A 49 35.45 -5.66 -20.08
C VAL A 49 35.45 -6.42 -18.77
N LYS A 50 36.11 -5.87 -17.74
CA LYS A 50 36.05 -6.44 -16.40
C LYS A 50 34.58 -6.40 -15.99
N LYS A 51 33.97 -7.58 -15.85
CA LYS A 51 32.58 -7.71 -15.39
C LYS A 51 32.45 -6.88 -14.11
N LEU A 52 31.40 -6.07 -14.01
CA LEU A 52 31.13 -5.30 -12.80
C LEU A 52 31.19 -6.22 -11.57
N PRO A 53 31.74 -5.71 -10.44
CA PRO A 53 31.83 -6.50 -9.21
C PRO A 53 30.43 -6.94 -8.77
N ALA A 54 30.34 -8.06 -8.05
CA ALA A 54 29.06 -8.71 -7.75
C ALA A 54 28.02 -7.78 -7.09
N TRP A 55 28.47 -6.82 -6.27
CA TRP A 55 27.63 -5.81 -5.62
C TRP A 55 27.13 -4.70 -6.55
N ALA A 56 27.79 -4.47 -7.69
CA ALA A 56 27.38 -3.50 -8.70
C ALA A 56 26.52 -4.14 -9.82
N ARG A 57 26.25 -5.45 -9.75
CA ARG A 57 25.36 -6.12 -10.68
C ARG A 57 23.92 -5.96 -10.20
N SER A 58 23.05 -5.47 -11.07
CA SER A 58 21.62 -5.47 -10.79
C SER A 58 21.10 -6.92 -10.69
N ASN A 59 20.14 -7.16 -9.79
CA ASN A 59 19.49 -8.45 -9.67
C ASN A 59 18.74 -8.79 -10.96
N LYS A 60 18.77 -10.07 -11.34
CA LYS A 60 18.06 -10.59 -12.52
C LYS A 60 16.56 -10.27 -12.41
N GLY A 61 16.02 -9.59 -13.42
CA GLY A 61 14.60 -9.22 -13.48
C GLY A 61 14.24 -7.90 -12.81
N LEU A 62 15.18 -7.15 -12.22
CA LEU A 62 14.89 -5.79 -11.74
C LEU A 62 14.50 -4.84 -12.85
N ALA A 63 15.20 -4.89 -13.99
CA ALA A 63 14.87 -4.07 -15.16
C ALA A 63 13.48 -4.40 -15.70
N GLU A 64 13.11 -5.68 -15.75
CA GLU A 64 11.77 -6.12 -16.18
C GLU A 64 10.68 -5.72 -15.19
N ARG A 65 10.97 -5.72 -13.89
CA ARG A 65 10.05 -5.23 -12.86
C ARG A 65 9.86 -3.71 -12.96
N ALA A 66 10.96 -2.96 -13.05
CA ALA A 66 10.94 -1.52 -13.23
C ALA A 66 10.20 -1.12 -14.51
N ALA A 67 10.41 -1.84 -15.62
CA ALA A 67 9.67 -1.60 -16.86
C ALA A 67 8.16 -1.89 -16.72
N ARG A 68 7.78 -2.95 -15.98
CA ARG A 68 6.37 -3.24 -15.70
C ARG A 68 5.73 -2.17 -14.82
N ASP A 69 6.45 -1.71 -13.80
CA ASP A 69 5.98 -0.64 -12.91
C ASP A 69 5.80 0.66 -13.71
N GLN A 70 6.72 0.99 -14.62
CA GLN A 70 6.60 2.14 -15.53
C GLN A 70 5.34 2.07 -16.41
N VAL A 71 5.05 0.89 -16.99
CA VAL A 71 3.83 0.69 -17.79
C VAL A 71 2.56 0.86 -16.92
N LEU A 72 2.56 0.35 -15.68
CA LEU A 72 1.44 0.56 -14.75
C LEU A 72 1.25 2.04 -14.43
N TYR A 73 2.33 2.80 -14.24
CA TYR A 73 2.24 4.26 -14.03
C TYR A 73 1.62 4.97 -15.24
N GLU A 74 2.02 4.61 -16.46
CA GLU A 74 1.46 5.19 -17.69
C GLU A 74 -0.01 4.82 -17.88
N GLU A 75 -0.40 3.59 -17.58
CA GLU A 75 -1.81 3.15 -17.59
C GLU A 75 -2.66 3.86 -16.53
N ASP A 76 -2.13 4.07 -15.32
CA ASP A 76 -2.85 4.76 -14.25
C ASP A 76 -3.09 6.23 -14.57
N VAL A 77 -2.12 6.90 -15.22
CA VAL A 77 -2.31 8.26 -15.78
C VAL A 77 -3.46 8.26 -16.78
N GLN A 78 -3.49 7.30 -17.72
CA GLN A 78 -4.56 7.20 -18.71
C GLN A 78 -5.94 6.91 -18.09
N LYS A 79 -5.99 6.23 -16.94
CA LYS A 79 -7.21 5.96 -16.16
C LYS A 79 -7.61 7.14 -15.24
N GLY A 80 -6.95 8.29 -15.36
CA GLY A 80 -7.27 9.52 -14.63
C GLY A 80 -6.63 9.64 -13.24
N LYS A 81 -5.68 8.76 -12.90
CA LYS A 81 -4.88 8.85 -11.68
C LYS A 81 -3.54 9.50 -12.00
N ASP A 82 -3.55 10.82 -12.15
CA ASP A 82 -2.33 11.56 -12.44
C ASP A 82 -1.35 11.48 -11.25
N PRO A 83 -0.12 10.95 -11.43
CA PRO A 83 0.85 10.77 -10.34
C PRO A 83 1.26 12.11 -9.74
N ALA A 84 1.28 13.18 -10.53
CA ALA A 84 1.51 14.53 -10.05
C ALA A 84 0.42 14.99 -9.07
N LYS A 85 -0.86 14.69 -9.33
CA LYS A 85 -1.97 15.00 -8.41
C LYS A 85 -1.89 14.15 -7.15
N ILE A 86 -1.53 12.87 -7.27
CA ILE A 86 -1.32 11.99 -6.11
C ILE A 86 -0.20 12.55 -5.23
N ARG A 87 0.92 12.93 -5.84
CA ARG A 87 2.06 13.53 -5.14
C ARG A 87 1.65 14.82 -4.44
N GLU A 88 0.97 15.73 -5.15
CA GLU A 88 0.48 16.97 -4.57
C GLU A 88 -0.48 16.72 -3.39
N GLN A 89 -1.38 15.73 -3.49
CA GLN A 89 -2.26 15.34 -2.38
C GLN A 89 -1.50 14.76 -1.18
N LEU A 90 -0.45 13.97 -1.43
CA LEU A 90 0.39 13.41 -0.38
C LEU A 90 1.22 14.50 0.31
N GLU A 91 1.79 15.43 -0.46
CA GLU A 91 2.51 16.60 0.06
C GLU A 91 1.59 17.49 0.91
N ARG A 92 0.35 17.74 0.45
CA ARG A 92 -0.67 18.46 1.23
C ARG A 92 -1.02 17.77 2.54
N LYS A 93 -1.21 16.44 2.51
CA LYS A 93 -1.47 15.66 3.73
C LYS A 93 -0.27 15.75 4.68
N ALA A 94 0.95 15.53 4.19
CA ALA A 94 2.16 15.62 4.98
C ALA A 94 2.28 16.98 5.70
N ALA A 95 2.01 18.08 4.99
CA ALA A 95 1.99 19.41 5.58
C ALA A 95 0.94 19.58 6.70
N ILE A 96 -0.26 18.98 6.55
CA ILE A 96 -1.29 18.99 7.60
C ILE A 96 -0.84 18.16 8.81
N TYR A 97 -0.28 16.96 8.59
CA TYR A 97 0.24 16.11 9.66
C TYR A 97 1.38 16.79 10.43
N ASP A 98 2.28 17.51 9.77
CA ASP A 98 3.36 18.26 10.42
C ASP A 98 2.84 19.43 11.26
N LYS A 99 1.77 20.10 10.81
CA LYS A 99 1.11 21.17 11.58
C LYS A 99 0.41 20.61 12.81
N ILE A 100 -0.32 19.51 12.65
CA ILE A 100 -0.97 18.77 13.74
C ILE A 100 0.09 18.31 14.75
N ARG A 101 1.16 17.66 14.31
CA ARG A 101 2.27 17.22 15.17
C ARG A 101 2.93 18.36 15.97
N LYS A 102 2.90 19.60 15.46
CA LYS A 102 3.42 20.80 16.13
C LYS A 102 2.42 21.45 17.09
N GLY A 103 1.26 20.84 17.34
CA GLY A 103 0.21 21.40 18.21
C GLY A 103 -0.66 22.48 17.55
N LYS A 104 -0.61 22.62 16.21
CA LYS A 104 -1.49 23.50 15.44
C LYS A 104 -2.72 22.74 14.95
N THR A 105 -3.76 23.45 14.53
CA THR A 105 -5.00 22.82 14.02
C THR A 105 -4.85 22.19 12.64
N GLY A 106 -3.91 22.68 11.81
CA GLY A 106 -3.72 22.18 10.44
C GLY A 106 -4.94 22.40 9.51
N GLY A 107 -5.92 23.22 9.93
CA GLY A 107 -7.13 23.53 9.19
C GLY A 107 -8.32 22.62 9.52
N LEU A 108 -8.13 21.63 10.40
CA LEU A 108 -9.18 20.74 10.88
C LEU A 108 -9.84 21.32 12.14
N SER A 109 -11.09 20.93 12.41
CA SER A 109 -11.73 21.21 13.70
C SER A 109 -11.18 20.29 14.79
N GLU A 110 -11.28 20.72 16.04
CA GLU A 110 -10.81 19.94 17.19
C GLU A 110 -11.46 18.54 17.25
N ALA A 111 -12.78 18.45 17.05
CA ALA A 111 -13.48 17.17 16.96
C ALA A 111 -13.00 16.28 15.78
N GLN A 112 -12.59 16.87 14.66
CA GLN A 112 -12.01 16.11 13.54
C GLN A 112 -10.62 15.57 13.87
N ILE A 113 -9.84 16.33 14.66
CA ILE A 113 -8.51 15.94 15.10
C ILE A 113 -8.62 14.83 16.18
N GLU A 114 -9.56 14.96 17.13
CA GLU A 114 -9.81 13.95 18.17
C GLU A 114 -10.33 12.62 17.58
N ALA A 115 -11.06 12.68 16.46
CA ALA A 115 -11.49 11.49 15.73
C ALA A 115 -10.35 10.77 14.97
N LEU A 116 -9.15 11.37 14.88
CA LEU A 116 -8.00 10.71 14.26
C LEU A 116 -7.55 9.54 15.13
N LEU A 117 -7.23 8.41 14.51
CA LEU A 117 -6.74 7.22 15.21
C LEU A 117 -5.40 7.45 15.94
N VAL A 118 -4.66 8.49 15.53
CA VAL A 118 -3.36 8.83 16.10
C VAL A 118 -3.56 9.96 17.09
N ASP A 119 -3.28 9.70 18.35
CA ASP A 119 -3.18 10.73 19.38
C ASP A 119 -1.84 11.45 19.23
N PHE A 120 -1.88 12.69 18.72
CA PHE A 120 -0.69 13.52 18.54
C PHE A 120 -0.24 14.19 19.83
N ASP A 121 -1.13 14.32 20.81
CA ASP A 121 -0.91 15.11 22.02
C ASP A 121 -0.29 14.22 23.11
N ALA A 122 -0.60 12.92 23.11
CA ALA A 122 0.08 11.92 23.93
C ALA A 122 1.60 11.87 23.71
N LYS A 123 2.08 12.18 22.50
CA LYS A 123 3.51 12.18 22.18
C LYS A 123 4.23 13.44 22.67
N GLN A 124 3.51 14.53 22.89
CA GLN A 124 4.08 15.80 23.33
C GLN A 124 4.18 15.90 24.86
N GLY A 125 3.36 15.14 25.59
CA GLY A 125 3.34 15.11 27.07
C GLY A 125 4.28 14.10 27.74
N GLY A 126 5.09 13.36 26.98
CA GLY A 126 6.09 12.44 27.52
C GLY A 126 7.47 13.09 27.63
N ASP A 127 7.72 13.76 28.75
CA ASP A 127 9.06 14.09 29.30
C ASP A 127 10.08 14.74 28.33
N ASP A 128 9.87 16.03 28.02
CA ASP A 128 10.87 16.92 27.39
C ASP A 128 11.71 17.65 28.45
N SER A 129 12.19 16.92 29.47
CA SER A 129 13.11 17.48 30.47
C SER A 129 14.37 16.65 30.68
N SER A 130 14.75 15.83 29.71
CA SER A 130 16.10 15.26 29.64
C SER A 130 16.66 15.38 28.23
N GLU A 131 17.53 16.38 28.09
CA GLU A 131 18.65 16.35 27.15
C GLU A 131 19.32 14.96 27.17
N GLU A 132 19.64 14.44 25.98
CA GLU A 132 20.52 13.29 25.72
C GLU A 132 20.00 11.89 26.13
N ASP A 133 19.66 11.07 25.12
CA ASP A 133 19.98 9.61 24.97
C ASP A 133 18.89 8.84 24.19
N ASP A 134 19.26 8.55 22.95
CA ASP A 134 18.85 7.55 21.98
C ASP A 134 17.71 6.51 22.23
N SER A 135 16.91 6.35 21.16
CA SER A 135 16.51 5.08 20.54
C SER A 135 15.19 4.39 20.94
N ALA A 136 14.18 4.57 20.07
CA ALA A 136 13.36 3.46 19.58
C ALA A 136 12.78 3.75 18.17
N GLY A 137 13.59 3.48 17.12
CA GLY A 137 13.10 2.67 16.01
C GLY A 137 12.55 3.32 14.72
N SER A 138 13.10 4.43 14.25
CA SER A 138 13.12 4.67 12.79
C SER A 138 14.52 5.06 12.36
N ASP A 139 15.32 4.05 11.99
CA ASP A 139 16.59 4.19 11.30
C ASP A 139 16.32 4.73 9.87
N VAL A 140 15.91 6.00 9.81
CA VAL A 140 15.96 6.80 8.61
C VAL A 140 17.37 7.35 8.60
N ASP A 141 18.19 6.85 7.68
CA ASP A 141 19.58 7.28 7.50
C ASP A 141 19.65 8.80 7.25
N GLU A 142 19.78 9.59 8.32
CA GLU A 142 19.90 11.05 8.29
C GLU A 142 21.17 11.49 7.55
N SER A 143 22.14 10.59 7.33
CA SER A 143 23.34 10.90 6.54
C SER A 143 23.09 11.00 5.03
N LEU A 144 21.96 10.48 4.53
CA LEU A 144 21.47 10.72 3.16
C LEU A 144 20.76 12.08 3.01
N THR A 145 20.31 12.67 4.12
CA THR A 145 19.68 13.98 4.12
C THR A 145 20.78 15.00 4.34
N VAL A 146 21.40 15.45 3.24
CA VAL A 146 22.32 16.60 3.30
C VAL A 146 21.57 17.72 4.03
N PRO A 147 22.10 18.24 5.16
CA PRO A 147 21.55 19.44 5.77
C PRO A 147 21.66 20.52 4.71
N ASP A 148 20.54 20.77 4.02
CA ASP A 148 20.45 21.92 3.18
C ASP A 148 20.71 23.08 4.13
N ARG A 149 21.84 23.76 3.94
CA ARG A 149 22.11 24.99 4.67
C ARG A 149 20.93 25.86 4.30
N ARG A 150 19.93 25.92 5.17
CA ARG A 150 18.95 26.98 5.23
C ARG A 150 19.77 28.22 5.56
N ILE A 151 20.44 28.75 4.54
CA ILE A 151 20.56 30.18 4.39
C ILE A 151 19.11 30.63 4.58
N GLN A 152 18.87 31.30 5.70
CA GLN A 152 17.67 32.08 5.89
C GLN A 152 17.72 33.21 4.87
N ASP A 153 17.59 32.85 3.59
CA ASP A 153 17.15 33.75 2.56
C ASP A 153 15.68 33.92 2.86
N ASN A 154 15.43 34.94 3.67
CA ASN A 154 14.15 35.49 4.01
C ASN A 154 13.54 36.22 2.80
N ASP A 155 13.62 35.58 1.62
CA ASP A 155 13.24 36.09 0.30
C ASP A 155 12.13 35.24 -0.35
N HIS A 156 11.52 34.31 0.40
CA HIS A 156 10.24 33.70 0.01
C HIS A 156 9.06 34.54 0.54
N ASP A 157 8.96 35.77 0.04
CA ASP A 157 7.70 36.53 -0.10
C ASP A 157 6.85 36.00 -1.29
N GLU A 158 7.18 34.82 -1.82
CA GLU A 158 6.32 34.05 -2.71
C GLU A 158 5.55 33.04 -1.85
N PRO A 159 4.22 33.20 -1.66
CA PRO A 159 3.42 32.26 -0.91
C PRO A 159 3.42 30.91 -1.63
N GLY A 160 4.37 30.04 -1.27
CA GLY A 160 4.37 28.63 -1.65
C GLY A 160 2.98 28.07 -1.37
N PRO A 161 2.40 27.32 -2.33
CA PRO A 161 1.00 27.41 -2.71
C PRO A 161 0.13 27.63 -1.49
N ALA A 162 -0.19 28.91 -1.25
CA ALA A 162 -1.22 29.29 -0.32
C ALA A 162 -2.39 28.37 -0.62
N PHE A 163 -2.84 27.61 0.39
CA PHE A 163 -4.08 26.90 0.31
C PHE A 163 -5.09 27.86 -0.33
N PRO A 164 -5.67 27.58 -1.51
CA PRO A 164 -6.58 28.53 -2.15
C PRO A 164 -7.86 28.77 -1.31
N TYR A 165 -7.96 28.11 -0.15
CA TYR A 165 -9.10 28.01 0.74
C TYR A 165 -8.72 27.98 2.24
N ASP A 166 -7.54 28.44 2.67
CA ASP A 166 -7.28 28.60 4.12
C ASP A 166 -7.65 30.03 4.55
N PRO A 167 -8.84 30.23 5.17
CA PRO A 167 -9.30 31.57 5.53
C PRO A 167 -8.36 32.19 6.57
N LEU A 168 -8.11 33.50 6.44
CA LEU A 168 -7.48 34.28 7.50
C LEU A 168 -8.47 34.49 8.63
N VAL A 169 -7.98 34.31 9.85
CA VAL A 169 -8.76 34.31 11.07
C VAL A 169 -8.07 35.20 12.09
N GLU A 170 -8.86 35.95 12.85
CA GLU A 170 -8.40 36.74 13.99
C GLU A 170 -8.11 35.79 15.16
N TYR A 171 -6.85 35.67 15.54
CA TYR A 171 -6.39 34.86 16.66
C TYR A 171 -5.81 35.77 17.75
N THR A 172 -6.21 35.55 19.00
CA THR A 172 -5.61 36.22 20.17
C THR A 172 -4.40 35.43 20.64
N ASP A 173 -3.20 35.95 20.36
CA ASP A 173 -1.92 35.39 20.82
C ASP A 173 -1.82 35.37 22.36
N GLU A 174 -0.89 34.59 22.90
CA GLU A 174 -0.67 34.40 24.36
C GLU A 174 -0.44 35.72 25.11
N PHE A 175 0.02 36.75 24.39
CA PHE A 175 0.24 38.11 24.90
C PHE A 175 -1.01 39.00 24.84
N GLY A 176 -2.18 38.46 24.51
CA GLY A 176 -3.44 39.19 24.38
C GLY A 176 -3.51 40.11 23.15
N ARG A 177 -2.66 39.89 22.15
CA ARG A 177 -2.65 40.67 20.90
C ARG A 177 -3.45 39.94 19.83
N GLU A 178 -4.33 40.66 19.15
CA GLU A 178 -5.07 40.14 18.01
C GLU A 178 -4.17 40.14 16.76
N ARG A 179 -4.08 38.99 16.09
CA ARG A 179 -3.32 38.80 14.86
C ARG A 179 -4.19 38.10 13.83
N LEU A 180 -4.13 38.55 12.59
CA LEU A 180 -4.72 37.83 11.46
C LEU A 180 -3.74 36.75 11.00
N VAL A 181 -4.13 35.50 11.18
CA VAL A 181 -3.30 34.31 10.90
C VAL A 181 -4.16 33.30 10.12
N PRO A 182 -3.58 32.52 9.19
CA PRO A 182 -4.33 31.44 8.53
C PRO A 182 -4.89 30.45 9.55
N ARG A 183 -6.11 29.95 9.33
CA ARG A 183 -6.79 29.03 10.26
C ARG A 183 -5.91 27.81 10.59
N SER A 184 -5.17 27.29 9.62
CA SER A 184 -4.31 26.12 9.83
C SER A 184 -3.11 26.35 10.76
N GLU A 185 -2.77 27.60 11.05
CA GLU A 185 -1.66 27.96 11.91
C GLU A 185 -2.07 28.34 13.33
N VAL A 186 -3.37 28.47 13.57
CA VAL A 186 -3.93 28.72 14.90
C VAL A 186 -3.54 27.57 15.84
N PRO A 187 -3.00 27.86 17.04
CA PRO A 187 -2.73 26.84 18.04
C PRO A 187 -4.01 26.08 18.44
N ARG A 188 -3.88 24.79 18.78
CA ARG A 188 -5.03 24.01 19.23
C ARG A 188 -5.60 24.55 20.56
N GLY A 189 -6.92 24.49 20.71
CA GLY A 189 -7.64 25.00 21.87
C GLY A 189 -7.69 26.53 21.97
N ALA A 190 -7.06 27.25 21.04
CA ALA A 190 -6.95 28.69 21.10
C ALA A 190 -8.17 29.35 20.42
N PRO A 191 -8.79 30.36 21.07
CA PRO A 191 -9.97 31.00 20.52
C PRO A 191 -9.59 31.81 19.27
N PHE A 192 -10.42 31.70 18.24
CA PHE A 192 -10.24 32.41 17.00
C PHE A 192 -11.58 32.93 16.48
N ARG A 193 -11.56 33.99 15.67
CA ARG A 193 -12.73 34.60 15.07
C ARG A 193 -12.55 34.76 13.56
N ASP A 194 -13.52 34.28 12.79
CA ASP A 194 -13.52 34.40 11.33
C ASP A 194 -14.06 35.78 10.93
N PRO A 195 -13.25 36.72 10.40
CA PRO A 195 -13.71 38.08 10.05
C PRO A 195 -14.70 38.11 8.89
N ASN A 196 -14.70 37.07 8.04
CA ASN A 196 -15.59 36.92 6.89
C ASN A 196 -16.79 35.98 7.16
N GLY A 197 -16.90 35.41 8.36
CA GLY A 197 -18.02 34.54 8.73
C GLY A 197 -19.24 35.36 9.14
N ASN A 198 -20.38 35.17 8.46
CA ASN A 198 -21.65 35.86 8.76
C ASN A 198 -22.35 35.34 10.04
N GLY A 199 -21.60 35.15 11.11
CA GLY A 199 -22.13 34.69 12.39
C GLY A 199 -21.03 34.73 13.42
N GLU A 200 -21.30 35.43 14.52
CA GLU A 200 -20.48 35.33 15.72
C GLU A 200 -20.44 33.86 16.16
N TRP A 201 -19.37 33.14 15.82
CA TRP A 201 -19.07 31.85 16.45
C TRP A 201 -18.51 32.15 17.85
N GLN A 202 -19.39 32.62 18.74
CA GLN A 202 -19.11 32.65 20.16
C GLN A 202 -19.02 31.19 20.62
N TYR A 203 -17.80 30.71 20.87
CA TYR A 203 -17.52 29.47 21.59
C TYR A 203 -17.93 29.60 23.08
N GLN A 204 -19.19 29.92 23.33
CA GLN A 204 -19.78 29.95 24.66
C GLN A 204 -20.97 28.97 24.76
N ASN A 205 -21.63 28.58 23.64
CA ASN A 205 -22.89 27.83 23.69
C ASN A 205 -23.00 26.67 22.67
N MET A 206 -22.07 25.70 22.68
CA MET A 206 -22.24 24.44 21.91
C MET A 206 -21.99 23.17 22.73
N VAL A 207 -22.30 23.20 24.04
CA VAL A 207 -22.38 21.96 24.85
C VAL A 207 -23.80 21.68 25.36
N GLU A 208 -24.78 22.59 25.24
CA GLU A 208 -25.98 22.46 26.09
C GLU A 208 -27.39 22.39 25.46
N GLU A 209 -27.61 22.42 24.14
CA GLU A 209 -29.02 22.56 23.68
C GLU A 209 -29.55 21.68 22.55
N GLN A 210 -28.83 20.65 22.07
CA GLN A 210 -29.41 19.70 21.09
C GLN A 210 -29.03 18.22 21.29
N THR A 211 -28.87 17.78 22.55
CA THR A 211 -29.07 16.35 22.86
C THR A 211 -30.37 16.23 23.65
N PRO A 212 -31.31 15.34 23.27
CA PRO A 212 -32.46 15.08 24.13
C PRO A 212 -31.93 14.38 25.39
N SER A 213 -31.72 15.14 26.47
CA SER A 213 -31.49 14.63 27.84
C SER A 213 -30.53 13.42 27.90
N ALA A 214 -29.38 13.49 27.24
CA ALA A 214 -28.35 12.45 27.36
C ALA A 214 -27.47 12.78 28.58
N PHE A 215 -27.90 12.26 29.73
CA PHE A 215 -27.10 11.90 30.91
C PHE A 215 -25.65 12.45 30.95
N LYS A 216 -25.44 13.56 31.68
CA LYS A 216 -24.09 14.03 32.05
C LYS A 216 -23.43 12.98 32.97
N PRO A 217 -22.24 12.45 32.64
CA PRO A 217 -21.59 11.44 33.49
C PRO A 217 -21.11 12.09 34.80
N GLY A 218 -21.79 11.77 35.90
CA GLY A 218 -21.50 12.30 37.24
C GLY A 218 -22.70 12.98 37.91
N GLU A 219 -23.71 13.37 37.13
CA GLU A 219 -24.96 13.92 37.65
C GLU A 219 -26.03 12.82 37.57
N GLY A 220 -25.99 11.89 38.54
CA GLY A 220 -27.11 10.98 38.75
C GLY A 220 -28.40 11.77 38.99
N PRO A 221 -29.58 11.18 38.76
CA PRO A 221 -30.85 11.86 39.06
C PRO A 221 -30.78 12.38 40.48
N GLN A 222 -30.99 13.68 40.68
CA GLN A 222 -30.90 14.30 41.99
C GLN A 222 -31.73 13.48 42.98
N ALA A 223 -31.17 13.14 44.14
CA ALA A 223 -31.76 12.17 45.09
C ALA A 223 -33.20 12.53 45.53
N GLN A 224 -33.62 13.78 45.31
CA GLN A 224 -34.94 14.32 45.58
C GLN A 224 -36.00 13.89 44.55
N ASN A 225 -35.58 13.50 43.34
CA ASN A 225 -36.45 13.04 42.24
C ASN A 225 -36.45 11.51 42.08
N VAL A 226 -35.70 10.78 42.91
CA VAL A 226 -35.68 9.31 42.89
C VAL A 226 -36.73 8.80 43.87
N TYR A 227 -37.94 8.57 43.35
CA TYR A 227 -39.02 7.96 44.12
C TYR A 227 -38.77 6.45 44.26
N TYR A 228 -38.11 6.03 45.34
CA TYR A 228 -38.03 4.62 45.75
C TYR A 228 -39.38 4.19 46.37
N GLY A 229 -40.40 4.08 45.54
CA GLY A 229 -41.63 3.36 45.88
C GLY A 229 -41.41 1.85 45.80
N ASP A 230 -42.33 1.06 46.34
CA ASP A 230 -42.38 -0.40 46.16
C ASP A 230 -42.57 -0.72 44.67
N GLN A 231 -41.48 -1.03 43.96
CA GLN A 231 -41.44 -1.23 42.51
C GLN A 231 -42.10 -2.57 42.15
N THR A 232 -43.42 -2.63 42.31
CA THR A 232 -44.24 -3.82 42.01
C THR A 232 -44.66 -3.88 40.55
N GLN A 233 -44.52 -2.79 39.79
CA GLN A 233 -44.87 -2.72 38.37
C GLN A 233 -43.73 -2.09 37.57
N PHE A 234 -42.93 -2.93 36.91
CA PHE A 234 -41.99 -2.47 35.89
C PHE A 234 -42.74 -2.31 34.56
N PRO A 235 -42.58 -1.20 33.83
CA PRO A 235 -43.11 -1.12 32.48
C PRO A 235 -42.38 -2.14 31.59
N VAL A 236 -43.02 -3.28 31.37
CA VAL A 236 -42.57 -4.28 30.41
C VAL A 236 -42.96 -3.76 29.03
N TYR A 237 -41.97 -3.63 28.14
CA TYR A 237 -42.23 -3.22 26.77
C TYR A 237 -43.06 -4.29 26.05
N GLU A 238 -44.34 -3.99 25.80
CA GLU A 238 -45.23 -4.76 24.96
C GLU A 238 -45.32 -4.09 23.58
N PRO A 239 -44.54 -4.53 22.58
CA PRO A 239 -44.61 -3.95 21.24
C PRO A 239 -45.99 -4.19 20.63
N ASP A 240 -46.51 -3.19 19.91
CA ASP A 240 -47.80 -3.29 19.21
C ASP A 240 -47.86 -4.55 18.32
N PRO A 241 -48.92 -5.38 18.43
CA PRO A 241 -49.02 -6.64 17.70
C PRO A 241 -49.04 -6.42 16.18
N GLU A 242 -49.54 -5.28 15.72
CA GLU A 242 -49.50 -4.90 14.31
C GLU A 242 -48.07 -4.67 13.80
N VAL A 243 -47.20 -4.07 14.61
CA VAL A 243 -45.80 -3.83 14.26
C VAL A 243 -45.05 -5.16 14.18
N LEU A 244 -45.32 -6.08 15.12
CA LEU A 244 -44.79 -7.44 15.07
C LEU A 244 -45.26 -8.20 13.83
N ALA A 245 -46.55 -8.12 13.49
CA ALA A 245 -47.10 -8.77 12.31
C ALA A 245 -46.50 -8.21 11.01
N ARG A 246 -46.32 -6.89 10.91
CA ARG A 246 -45.65 -6.25 9.77
C ARG A 246 -44.21 -6.71 9.64
N ARG A 247 -43.44 -6.72 10.74
CA ARG A 247 -42.05 -7.22 10.75
C ARG A 247 -41.97 -8.70 10.35
N ALA A 248 -42.88 -9.53 10.85
CA ALA A 248 -42.95 -10.94 10.49
C ALA A 248 -43.26 -11.12 9.00
N ALA A 249 -44.21 -10.34 8.45
CA ALA A 249 -44.54 -10.35 7.03
C ALA A 249 -43.37 -9.88 6.15
N THR A 250 -42.64 -8.83 6.55
CA THR A 250 -41.44 -8.39 5.81
C THR A 250 -40.33 -9.43 5.83
N LEU A 251 -40.11 -10.10 6.97
CA LEU A 251 -39.12 -11.17 7.09
C LEU A 251 -39.52 -12.39 6.26
N ALA A 252 -40.80 -12.77 6.27
CA ALA A 252 -41.32 -13.86 5.45
C ALA A 252 -41.21 -13.55 3.95
N ALA A 253 -41.52 -12.32 3.53
CA ALA A 253 -41.35 -11.87 2.15
C ALA A 253 -39.87 -11.85 1.73
N ALA A 254 -38.98 -11.37 2.60
CA ALA A 254 -37.53 -11.39 2.35
C ALA A 254 -36.98 -12.83 2.28
N ALA A 255 -37.49 -13.75 3.10
CA ALA A 255 -37.11 -15.16 3.06
C ALA A 255 -37.65 -15.90 1.83
N ALA A 256 -38.79 -15.48 1.30
CA ALA A 256 -39.39 -16.03 0.08
C ALA A 256 -38.75 -15.46 -1.21
N ALA A 257 -38.08 -14.30 -1.12
CA ALA A 257 -37.34 -13.75 -2.24
C ALA A 257 -36.11 -14.64 -2.54
N PRO A 258 -35.83 -14.95 -3.81
CA PRO A 258 -34.63 -15.69 -4.15
C PRO A 258 -33.40 -14.90 -3.71
N LEU A 259 -32.47 -15.57 -3.02
CA LEU A 259 -31.19 -15.03 -2.59
C LEU A 259 -30.28 -14.83 -3.82
N VAL A 260 -30.64 -13.92 -4.73
CA VAL A 260 -29.91 -13.63 -5.99
C VAL A 260 -28.70 -12.71 -5.72
N SER A 261 -28.30 -12.50 -4.48
CA SER A 261 -27.02 -11.86 -4.18
C SER A 261 -25.90 -12.88 -4.38
N HIS A 262 -25.41 -13.00 -5.61
CA HIS A 262 -24.20 -13.75 -5.89
C HIS A 262 -22.98 -13.03 -5.31
N TYR A 263 -21.96 -13.83 -4.96
CA TYR A 263 -20.72 -13.31 -4.42
C TYR A 263 -19.98 -12.46 -5.47
N ASP A 264 -19.66 -11.22 -5.11
CA ASP A 264 -18.94 -10.26 -5.94
C ASP A 264 -17.50 -10.09 -5.44
N SER A 265 -16.56 -10.37 -6.33
CA SER A 265 -15.15 -10.27 -5.96
C SER A 265 -14.69 -8.85 -5.60
N THR A 266 -15.30 -7.84 -6.21
CA THR A 266 -14.84 -6.46 -6.11
C THR A 266 -15.04 -5.88 -4.70
N GLN A 267 -15.95 -6.46 -3.92
CA GLN A 267 -16.28 -6.02 -2.57
C GLN A 267 -15.46 -6.71 -1.47
N GLU A 268 -14.67 -7.74 -1.80
CA GLU A 268 -13.86 -8.44 -0.80
C GLU A 268 -12.39 -7.98 -0.82
N ASN A 269 -11.92 -7.55 0.35
CA ASN A 269 -10.55 -7.06 0.55
C ASN A 269 -9.53 -8.17 0.87
N ARG A 270 -9.95 -9.44 0.91
CA ARG A 270 -9.08 -10.57 1.23
C ARG A 270 -8.24 -10.99 0.02
N THR A 271 -7.04 -11.50 0.30
CA THR A 271 -6.18 -12.10 -0.72
C THR A 271 -6.77 -13.40 -1.22
N ARG A 272 -6.99 -13.49 -2.53
CA ARG A 272 -7.51 -14.68 -3.20
C ARG A 272 -6.37 -15.62 -3.57
N GLY A 273 -6.57 -16.91 -3.34
CA GLY A 273 -5.59 -17.95 -3.65
C GLY A 273 -5.42 -18.19 -5.15
N ALA A 274 -4.40 -18.98 -5.50
CA ALA A 274 -4.22 -19.46 -6.87
C ALA A 274 -5.40 -20.34 -7.29
N GLY A 275 -5.97 -20.06 -8.48
CA GLY A 275 -7.17 -20.73 -8.98
C GLY A 275 -8.49 -20.04 -8.62
N PHE A 276 -8.45 -18.82 -8.08
CA PHE A 276 -9.65 -18.01 -7.94
C PHE A 276 -10.24 -17.65 -9.32
N TYR A 277 -11.55 -17.85 -9.46
CA TYR A 277 -12.32 -17.51 -10.65
C TYR A 277 -13.62 -16.81 -10.24
N GLN A 278 -13.85 -15.60 -10.75
CA GLN A 278 -15.07 -14.83 -10.49
C GLN A 278 -16.12 -15.15 -11.54
N PHE A 279 -17.31 -15.58 -11.10
CA PHE A 279 -18.45 -15.81 -11.99
C PHE A 279 -19.12 -14.49 -12.38
N SER A 280 -19.76 -14.48 -13.56
CA SER A 280 -20.63 -13.38 -13.99
C SER A 280 -21.80 -13.19 -13.01
N GLY A 281 -22.25 -11.94 -12.87
CA GLY A 281 -23.49 -11.62 -12.14
C GLY A 281 -24.75 -12.01 -12.92
N ASN A 282 -24.63 -12.22 -14.23
CA ASN A 282 -25.73 -12.68 -15.08
C ASN A 282 -25.94 -14.19 -14.89
N GLU A 283 -27.16 -14.61 -14.58
CA GLU A 283 -27.46 -15.97 -14.16
C GLU A 283 -27.24 -17.01 -15.29
N GLU A 284 -27.54 -16.63 -16.54
CA GLU A 284 -27.33 -17.47 -17.71
C GLU A 284 -25.84 -17.70 -18.00
N GLU A 285 -25.04 -16.62 -17.99
CA GLU A 285 -23.60 -16.69 -18.21
C GLU A 285 -22.91 -17.45 -17.07
N ARG A 286 -23.34 -17.21 -15.83
CA ARG A 286 -22.86 -17.94 -14.65
C ARG A 286 -23.12 -19.43 -14.78
N LYS A 287 -24.31 -19.82 -15.22
CA LYS A 287 -24.65 -21.23 -15.45
C LYS A 287 -23.77 -21.85 -16.53
N ALA A 288 -23.56 -21.15 -17.64
CA ALA A 288 -22.66 -21.60 -18.71
C ALA A 288 -21.21 -21.75 -18.23
N GLN A 289 -20.72 -20.81 -17.41
CA GLN A 289 -19.39 -20.87 -16.79
C GLN A 289 -19.26 -22.06 -15.83
N MET A 290 -20.28 -22.33 -15.00
CA MET A 290 -20.28 -23.49 -14.12
C MET A 290 -20.28 -24.81 -14.90
N GLU A 291 -21.05 -24.90 -15.98
CA GLU A 291 -21.08 -26.09 -16.83
C GLU A 291 -19.73 -26.31 -17.54
N ALA A 292 -19.08 -25.25 -18.01
CA ALA A 292 -17.75 -25.33 -18.60
C ALA A 292 -16.71 -25.87 -17.60
N LEU A 293 -16.71 -25.35 -16.37
CA LEU A 293 -15.80 -25.81 -15.31
C LEU A 293 -16.07 -27.27 -14.94
N GLN A 294 -17.33 -27.67 -14.90
CA GLN A 294 -17.71 -29.06 -14.66
C GLN A 294 -17.17 -30.00 -15.75
N ARG A 295 -17.26 -29.61 -17.03
CA ARG A 295 -16.70 -30.38 -18.14
C ARG A 295 -15.18 -30.52 -18.03
N GLU A 296 -14.46 -29.44 -17.73
CA GLU A 296 -13.00 -29.50 -17.49
C GLU A 296 -12.66 -30.42 -16.32
N ARG A 297 -13.45 -30.38 -15.25
CA ARG A 297 -13.27 -31.28 -14.10
C ARG A 297 -13.43 -32.74 -14.53
N GLU A 298 -14.49 -33.07 -15.26
CA GLU A 298 -14.73 -34.43 -15.75
C GLU A 298 -13.59 -34.91 -16.67
N GLU A 299 -13.05 -34.05 -17.53
CA GLU A 299 -11.89 -34.38 -18.36
C GLU A 299 -10.62 -34.64 -17.54
N THR A 300 -10.36 -33.81 -16.52
CA THR A 300 -9.19 -34.00 -15.65
C THR A 300 -9.31 -35.24 -14.79
N GLU A 301 -10.50 -35.54 -14.27
CA GLU A 301 -10.78 -36.77 -13.54
C GLU A 301 -10.61 -38.00 -14.45
N ARG A 302 -11.08 -37.93 -15.70
CA ARG A 302 -10.87 -39.00 -16.69
C ARG A 302 -9.39 -39.22 -16.96
N LYS A 303 -8.62 -38.18 -17.25
CA LYS A 303 -7.17 -38.26 -17.50
C LYS A 303 -6.41 -38.80 -16.28
N ARG A 304 -6.84 -38.45 -15.06
CA ARG A 304 -6.26 -39.00 -13.82
C ARG A 304 -6.52 -40.49 -13.68
N ARG A 305 -7.75 -40.93 -13.93
CA ARG A 305 -8.12 -42.36 -13.93
C ARG A 305 -7.34 -43.14 -14.98
N GLU A 306 -7.28 -42.65 -16.21
CA GLU A 306 -6.50 -43.28 -17.30
C GLU A 306 -5.02 -43.44 -16.91
N LYS A 307 -4.42 -42.43 -16.29
CA LYS A 307 -3.03 -42.48 -15.82
C LYS A 307 -2.84 -43.46 -14.65
N GLU A 308 -3.79 -43.53 -13.73
CA GLU A 308 -3.78 -44.46 -12.62
C GLU A 308 -3.90 -45.91 -13.11
N GLU A 309 -4.83 -46.18 -14.03
CA GLU A 309 -4.99 -47.49 -14.68
C GLU A 309 -3.73 -47.92 -15.42
N LEU A 310 -3.10 -47.01 -16.19
CA LEU A 310 -1.82 -47.27 -16.84
C LEU A 310 -0.71 -47.58 -15.83
N GLY A 311 -0.65 -46.83 -14.73
CA GLY A 311 0.29 -47.07 -13.63
C GLY A 311 0.10 -48.45 -13.00
N ASP A 312 -1.15 -48.86 -12.80
CA ASP A 312 -1.51 -50.18 -12.27
C ASP A 312 -1.14 -51.32 -13.23
N VAL A 313 -1.36 -51.15 -14.54
CA VAL A 313 -0.95 -52.13 -15.55
C VAL A 313 0.56 -52.32 -15.50
N VAL A 314 1.34 -51.23 -15.51
CA VAL A 314 2.82 -51.29 -15.42
C VAL A 314 3.28 -51.95 -14.12
N LYS A 315 2.60 -51.67 -13.00
CA LYS A 315 2.90 -52.30 -11.71
C LYS A 315 2.65 -53.81 -11.75
N ARG A 316 1.52 -54.25 -12.32
CA ARG A 316 1.20 -55.68 -12.49
C ARG A 316 2.20 -56.39 -13.39
N GLU A 317 2.62 -55.78 -14.49
CA GLU A 317 3.66 -56.35 -15.37
C GLU A 317 4.98 -56.52 -14.62
N ARG A 318 5.41 -55.49 -13.87
CA ARG A 318 6.62 -55.56 -13.04
C ARG A 318 6.53 -56.64 -11.96
N GLU A 319 5.36 -56.87 -11.37
CA GLU A 319 5.14 -57.93 -10.39
C GLU A 319 5.23 -59.33 -11.04
N ARG A 320 4.65 -59.53 -12.23
CA ARG A 320 4.79 -60.77 -13.00
C ARG A 320 6.24 -61.07 -13.35
N GLU A 321 7.00 -60.08 -13.83
CA GLU A 321 8.42 -60.25 -14.14
C GLU A 321 9.23 -60.65 -12.89
N LYS A 322 8.94 -60.03 -11.74
CA LYS A 322 9.56 -60.39 -10.46
C LYS A 322 9.23 -61.81 -10.04
N GLU A 323 7.98 -62.26 -10.20
CA GLU A 323 7.57 -63.62 -9.88
C GLU A 323 8.27 -64.66 -10.77
N GLU A 324 8.35 -64.41 -12.08
CA GLU A 324 9.09 -65.26 -13.00
C GLU A 324 10.58 -65.34 -12.64
N ARG A 325 11.20 -64.21 -12.31
CA ARG A 325 12.59 -64.17 -11.84
C ARG A 325 12.76 -64.95 -10.55
N LYS A 326 11.83 -64.82 -9.60
CA LYS A 326 11.84 -65.56 -8.34
C LYS A 326 11.70 -67.06 -8.56
N ARG A 327 10.86 -67.48 -9.51
CA ARG A 327 10.70 -68.88 -9.93
C ARG A 327 11.99 -69.46 -10.52
N LYS A 328 12.61 -68.76 -11.48
CA LYS A 328 13.89 -69.16 -12.09
C LYS A 328 15.03 -69.25 -11.06
N ILE A 329 15.07 -68.33 -10.09
CA ILE A 329 16.06 -68.38 -9.00
C ILE A 329 15.79 -69.57 -8.07
N GLY A 330 14.52 -69.85 -7.76
CA GLY A 330 14.13 -71.01 -6.96
C GLY A 330 14.52 -72.34 -7.60
N GLU A 331 14.26 -72.48 -8.90
CA GLU A 331 14.66 -73.65 -9.70
C GLU A 331 16.18 -73.83 -9.72
N LYS A 332 16.94 -72.75 -9.99
CA LYS A 332 18.42 -72.80 -9.92
C LYS A 332 18.94 -73.13 -8.53
N ARG A 333 18.31 -72.62 -7.47
CA ARG A 333 18.69 -72.97 -6.09
C ARG A 333 18.46 -74.45 -5.79
N ARG A 334 17.33 -75.01 -6.21
CA ARG A 334 17.02 -76.45 -6.06
C ARG A 334 18.05 -77.32 -6.79
N GLU A 335 18.35 -76.98 -8.04
CA GLU A 335 19.36 -77.71 -8.83
C GLU A 335 20.75 -77.67 -8.16
N MET A 336 21.14 -76.51 -7.62
CA MET A 336 22.41 -76.36 -6.89
C MET A 336 22.42 -77.15 -5.58
N GLU A 337 21.30 -77.22 -4.85
CA GLU A 337 21.16 -78.03 -3.64
C GLU A 337 21.23 -79.53 -3.94
N GLU A 338 20.60 -79.98 -5.03
CA GLU A 338 20.69 -81.36 -5.50
C GLU A 338 22.13 -81.73 -5.90
N LYS A 339 22.82 -80.86 -6.64
CA LYS A 339 24.25 -81.03 -6.96
C LYS A 339 25.11 -81.09 -5.69
N ARG A 340 24.83 -80.22 -4.70
CA ARG A 340 25.52 -80.24 -3.40
C ARG A 340 25.25 -81.51 -2.61
N LYS A 341 24.02 -82.01 -2.58
CA LYS A 341 23.67 -83.30 -1.93
C LYS A 341 24.38 -84.46 -2.58
N LYS A 342 24.41 -84.51 -3.92
CA LYS A 342 25.09 -85.57 -4.67
C LYS A 342 26.62 -85.55 -4.45
N ALA A 343 27.21 -84.37 -4.30
CA ALA A 343 28.63 -84.21 -3.97
C ALA A 343 28.97 -84.49 -2.49
N ARG A 344 27.99 -84.52 -1.59
CA ARG A 344 28.17 -84.83 -0.16
C ARG A 344 27.87 -86.29 0.20
N GLY A 345 27.21 -87.02 -0.71
CA GLY A 345 26.75 -88.40 -0.51
C GLY A 345 27.50 -89.45 -1.33
N GLY A 346 28.55 -89.07 -2.03
CA GLY A 346 29.58 -89.97 -2.59
C GLY A 346 30.91 -89.63 -1.96
#